data_AF-A0A7W9HTU6-F1
#
_entry.id   AF-A0A7W9HTU6-F1
#
_cell.length_a   1.000
_cell.length_b   1.000
_cell.length_c   1.000
_cell.angle_alpha   90.00
_cell.angle_beta   90.00
_cell.angle_gamma   90.00
#
_symmetry.space_group_name_H-M   'P 1'
#
loop_
_entity.id
_entity.type
_entity.pdbx_description
1 polymer ?
#
loop_
_entity_poly.entity_id
_entity_poly.type
_entity_poly.pdbx_seq_one_letter_code
_entity_poly.pdbx_strand_id
1 'polypeptide(L)' 'MTDPAELLAWVRERERGVDQWLCSQCARTHVRDIEGKLPSDYWSH' A
#
# COMPACT_ATOMS: atom_id res chain seq x y z
N MET A 1 -17.79 6.55 13.31
CA MET A 1 -16.73 6.38 14.32
C MET A 1 -15.60 5.62 13.64
N THR A 2 -14.43 6.23 13.48
CA THR A 2 -13.30 5.61 12.79
C THR A 2 -12.69 4.53 13.68
N ASP A 3 -12.37 3.36 13.10
CA ASP A 3 -11.70 2.28 13.82
C ASP A 3 -10.29 2.73 14.26
N PRO A 4 -9.93 2.64 15.55
CA PRO A 4 -8.57 2.94 16.00
C PRO A 4 -7.48 2.20 15.23
N ALA A 5 -7.74 0.98 14.76
CA ALA A 5 -6.80 0.22 13.95
C ALA A 5 -6.54 0.89 12.59
N GLU A 6 -7.55 1.52 11.98
CA GLU A 6 -7.37 2.29 10.75
C GLU A 6 -6.50 3.54 10.97
N LEU A 7 -6.67 4.20 12.12
CA LEU A 7 -5.88 5.39 12.47
C LEU A 7 -4.40 5.06 12.72
N LEU A 8 -4.10 3.85 13.21
CA LEU A 8 -2.72 3.39 13.44
C LEU A 8 -2.07 2.76 12.19
N ALA A 9 -2.82 2.63 11.09
CA ALA A 9 -2.38 1.93 9.88
C ALA A 9 -1.90 2.87 8.76
N TRP A 10 -1.52 4.11 9.07
CA TRP A 10 -0.89 5.00 8.10
C TRP A 10 0.47 4.46 7.67
N VAL A 11 0.76 4.55 6.38
CA VAL A 11 1.99 4.05 5.77
C VAL A 11 2.78 5.21 5.21
N ARG A 12 4.08 5.22 5.48
CA ARG A 12 5.02 6.14 4.83
C ARG A 12 5.62 5.48 3.60
N GLU A 13 5.55 6.17 2.47
CA GLU A 13 6.32 5.82 1.29
C GLU A 13 7.30 6.95 0.94
N ARG A 14 8.34 6.58 0.19
CA ARG A 14 9.37 7.50 -0.29
C ARG A 14 9.35 7.48 -1.80
N GLU A 15 8.81 8.51 -2.42
CA GLU A 15 8.77 8.63 -3.88
C GLU A 15 9.61 9.81 -4.33
N ARG A 16 10.57 9.58 -5.24
CA ARG A 16 11.45 10.63 -5.81
C ARG A 16 12.11 11.53 -4.76
N GLY A 17 12.39 11.00 -3.58
CA GLY A 17 12.97 11.80 -2.51
C GLY A 17 11.97 12.71 -1.79
N VAL A 18 10.67 12.41 -1.85
CA VAL A 18 9.62 13.04 -1.04
C VAL A 18 8.93 11.96 -0.21
N ASP A 19 8.66 12.27 1.06
CA ASP A 19 7.87 11.40 1.93
C ASP A 19 6.39 11.66 1.66
N GLN A 20 5.64 10.61 1.34
CA GLN A 20 4.19 10.65 1.25
C GLN A 20 3.60 9.74 2.33
N TRP A 21 2.47 10.15 2.88
CA TRP A 21 1.74 9.39 3.90
C TRP A 21 0.40 8.96 3.32
N LEU A 22 0.18 7.65 3.30
CA LEU A 22 -1.01 7.04 2.76
C LEU A 22 -1.86 6.48 3.90
N CYS A 23 -3.18 6.65 3.80
CA CYS A 23 -4.09 5.88 4.63
C CYS A 23 -4.04 4.39 4.24
N SER A 24 -4.54 3.52 5.11
CA SER A 24 -4.50 2.07 4.92
C SER A 24 -5.14 1.60 3.60
N GLN A 25 -6.22 2.25 3.16
CA GLN A 25 -6.89 1.94 1.89
C GLN A 25 -6.02 2.34 0.69
N CYS A 26 -5.50 3.57 0.66
CA CYS A 26 -4.66 4.05 -0.44
C CYS A 26 -3.40 3.19 -0.60
N ALA A 27 -2.76 2.83 0.52
CA ALA A 27 -1.58 1.96 0.50
C ALA A 27 -1.90 0.58 -0.11
N ARG A 28 -3.02 -0.05 0.30
CA ARG A 28 -3.44 -1.36 -0.22
C ARG A 28 -3.80 -1.31 -1.71
N THR A 29 -4.46 -0.24 -2.16
CA THR A 29 -4.76 -0.05 -3.59
C THR A 29 -3.46 0.07 -4.39
N HIS A 30 -2.52 0.89 -3.93
CA HIS A 30 -1.25 1.08 -4.63
C HIS A 30 -0.44 -0.23 -4.75
N VAL A 31 -0.35 -1.01 -3.67
CA VAL A 31 0.31 -2.32 -3.69
C VAL A 31 -0.37 -3.26 -4.68
N ARG A 32 -1.71 -3.34 -4.69
CA ARG A 32 -2.45 -4.18 -5.65
C ARG A 32 -2.21 -3.78 -7.10
N ASP A 33 -2.08 -2.49 -7.38
CA ASP A 33 -1.75 -2.00 -8.74
C ASP A 33 -0.34 -2.38 -9.17
N ILE A 34 0.59 -2.56 -8.22
CA ILE A 34 1.95 -3.07 -8.48
C ILE A 34 1.90 -4.58 -8.68
N GLU A 35 1.28 -5.30 -7.75
CA GLU A 35 1.17 -6.75 -7.76
C GLU A 35 0.41 -7.27 -8.99
N GLY A 36 -0.64 -6.57 -9.42
CA GLY A 36 -1.43 -6.92 -10.60
C GLY A 36 -0.67 -6.78 -11.93
N LYS A 37 0.50 -6.15 -11.93
CA LYS A 37 1.41 -6.11 -13.09
C LYS A 37 2.32 -7.33 -13.16
N LEU A 38 2.40 -8.12 -12.09
CA LEU A 38 3.25 -9.31 -12.04
C LEU A 38 2.54 -10.51 -12.68
N PRO A 39 3.25 -11.38 -13.42
CA PRO A 39 2.69 -12.64 -13.92
C PRO A 39 2.23 -13.55 -12.79
N SER A 40 1.26 -14.44 -13.05
CA SER A 40 0.75 -15.42 -12.08
C SER A 40 1.85 -16.27 -11.45
N ASP A 41 2.84 -16.65 -12.25
CA ASP A 41 3.91 -17.56 -11.83
C ASP A 41 4.84 -16.93 -10.78
N TYR A 42 4.85 -15.59 -10.67
CA TYR A 42 5.59 -14.87 -9.62
C TYR A 42 5.13 -15.30 -8.21
N TRP A 43 3.86 -15.69 -8.04
CA TRP A 43 3.25 -16.03 -6.76
C TRP A 43 3.27 -17.53 -6.43
N SER A 44 3.73 -18.36 -7.35
CA SER A 44 3.64 -19.83 -7.24
C SER A 44 4.89 -20.47 -6.61
N HIS A 45 5.71 -19.67 -5.92
CA HIS A 45 6.95 -20.08 -5.26
C HIS A 45 6.85 -19.95 -3.74
#